data_AF-H9WVS0-F1
#
_entry.id   AF-H9WVS0-F1
#
_cell.length_a   1.000
_cell.length_b   1.000
_cell.length_c   1.000
_cell.angle_alpha   90.00
_cell.angle_beta   90.00
_cell.angle_gamma   90.00
#
_symmetry.space_group_name_H-M   'P 1'
#
loop_
_entity.id
_entity.type
_entity.pdbx_description
1 polymer ?
#
loop_
_entity_poly.entity_id
_entity_poly.type
_entity_poly.pdbx_seq_one_letter_code
_entity_poly.pdbx_strand_id
1 'polypeptide(L)'
;CGGVVPHEYHVQFSQVRYLSPRQFVERLSKELGVEGVVAGANYRFGYKASGDASDLVQLCGEYGLKAYIVDPVMDKFDRSSLEQGNTGTDLREKGQVSSTLVRKALAAGNIKRVEQLLGRKHRLVLTTDNCIVRKNTIVSGRLSVLNQPPREGQYG
;
A
#
# COMPACT_ATOMS: atom_id res chain seq x y z
N CYS A 1 -4.30 19.15 11.57
CA CYS A 1 -3.01 18.72 12.15
C CYS A 1 -1.97 19.80 11.86
N GLY A 2 -1.39 20.43 12.89
CA GLY A 2 -0.68 21.72 12.84
C GLY A 2 0.67 21.74 12.13
N GLY A 3 0.74 21.35 10.86
CA GLY A 3 1.93 21.57 10.00
C GLY A 3 3.16 20.74 10.34
N VAL A 4 3.07 19.82 11.31
CA VAL A 4 4.16 18.90 11.66
C VAL A 4 4.26 17.81 10.60
N VAL A 5 5.43 17.70 9.98
CA VAL A 5 5.75 16.63 9.02
C VAL A 5 5.90 15.32 9.81
N PRO A 6 5.23 14.23 9.40
CA PRO A 6 5.40 12.94 10.07
C PRO A 6 6.84 12.44 9.94
N HIS A 7 7.36 11.84 11.01
CA HIS A 7 8.62 11.11 10.96
C HIS A 7 8.39 9.69 10.42
N GLU A 8 9.28 9.25 9.53
CA GLU A 8 9.25 7.89 8.99
C GLU A 8 10.30 7.03 9.71
N TYR A 9 9.89 5.85 10.19
CA TYR A 9 10.77 4.89 10.84
C TYR A 9 10.81 3.59 10.06
N HIS A 10 12.01 3.18 9.63
CA HIS A 10 12.22 2.00 8.80
C HIS A 10 12.64 0.82 9.68
N VAL A 11 11.72 -0.10 9.93
CA VAL A 11 12.02 -1.35 10.63
C VAL A 11 12.43 -2.41 9.61
N GLN A 12 13.63 -2.96 9.76
CA GLN A 12 14.05 -4.09 8.93
C GLN A 12 13.14 -5.29 9.18
N PHE A 13 12.56 -5.86 8.12
CA PHE A 13 11.64 -6.98 8.24
C PHE A 13 12.27 -8.19 8.95
N SER A 14 13.57 -8.43 8.76
CA SER A 14 14.35 -9.47 9.45
C SER A 14 14.25 -9.39 10.97
N GLN A 15 14.10 -8.19 11.53
CA GLN A 15 14.04 -7.94 12.98
C GLN A 15 12.66 -8.16 13.59
N VAL A 16 11.60 -8.27 12.78
CA VAL A 16 10.22 -8.37 13.26
C VAL A 16 9.48 -9.61 12.76
N ARG A 17 9.94 -10.24 11.67
CA ARG A 17 9.23 -11.35 11.01
C ARG A 17 9.03 -12.60 11.86
N TYR A 18 9.82 -12.78 12.91
CA TYR A 18 9.77 -13.95 13.81
C TYR A 18 8.94 -13.69 15.08
N LEU A 19 8.55 -12.44 15.33
CA LEU A 19 7.80 -12.07 16.52
C LEU A 19 6.38 -12.62 16.45
N SER A 20 5.87 -13.16 17.55
CA SER A 20 4.43 -13.41 17.67
C SER A 20 3.64 -12.09 17.61
N PRO A 21 2.32 -12.12 17.34
CA PRO A 21 1.49 -10.92 17.39
C PRO A 21 1.67 -10.13 18.70
N ARG A 22 1.67 -10.83 19.84
CA ARG A 22 1.88 -10.21 21.16
C ARG A 22 3.26 -9.54 21.28
N GLN A 23 4.33 -10.24 20.90
CA GLN A 23 5.69 -9.68 20.95
C GLN A 23 5.86 -8.47 20.03
N PHE A 24 5.18 -8.48 18.88
CA PHE A 24 5.18 -7.34 17.98
C PHE A 24 4.50 -6.10 18.60
N VAL A 25 3.33 -6.27 19.23
CA VAL A 25 2.63 -5.16 19.91
C VAL A 25 3.38 -4.67 21.14
N GLU A 26 3.97 -5.58 21.91
CA GLU A 26 4.84 -5.24 23.04
C GLU A 26 6.00 -4.35 22.60
N ARG A 27 6.64 -4.68 21.47
CA ARG A 27 7.71 -3.90 20.88
C ARG A 27 7.26 -2.51 20.45
N LEU A 28 6.08 -2.39 19.82
CA LEU A 28 5.49 -1.10 19.47
C LEU A 28 5.29 -0.21 20.70
N SER A 29 4.74 -0.77 21.78
CA SER A 29 4.47 -0.06 23.02
C SER A 29 5.76 0.32 23.77
N LYS A 30 6.64 -0.65 24.02
CA LYS A 30 7.77 -0.48 24.95
C LYS A 30 9.04 0.05 24.31
N GLU A 31 9.35 -0.37 23.08
CA GLU A 31 10.62 0.01 22.43
C GLU A 31 10.46 1.24 21.55
N LEU A 32 9.33 1.35 20.85
CA LEU A 32 9.07 2.46 19.91
C LEU A 32 8.24 3.59 20.52
N GLY A 33 7.69 3.39 21.72
CA GLY A 33 6.91 4.42 22.43
C GLY A 33 5.67 4.87 21.66
N VAL A 34 5.07 3.98 20.88
CA VAL A 34 3.85 4.27 20.11
C VAL A 34 2.70 4.45 21.10
N GLU A 35 1.85 5.46 20.90
CA GLU A 35 0.63 5.67 21.71
C GLU A 35 -0.64 5.15 21.02
N GLY A 36 -0.59 5.02 19.70
CA GLY A 36 -1.71 4.51 18.92
C GLY A 36 -1.31 3.97 17.56
N VAL A 37 -2.07 3.01 17.07
CA VAL A 37 -1.88 2.31 15.81
C VAL A 37 -3.09 2.55 14.92
N VAL A 38 -2.83 2.85 13.65
CA VAL A 38 -3.86 2.90 12.60
C VAL A 38 -3.49 1.87 11.55
N ALA A 39 -4.41 0.97 11.22
CA ALA A 39 -4.19 -0.10 10.25
C ALA A 39 -5.43 -0.32 9.37
N GLY A 40 -5.23 -0.88 8.17
CA GLY A 40 -6.35 -1.28 7.32
C GLY A 40 -7.01 -2.57 7.81
N ALA A 41 -8.30 -2.77 7.51
CA ALA A 41 -9.04 -3.98 7.89
C ALA A 41 -8.44 -5.30 7.38
N ASN A 42 -7.66 -5.24 6.30
CA ASN A 42 -6.95 -6.40 5.72
C ASN A 42 -5.52 -6.58 6.27
N TYR A 43 -5.12 -5.83 7.29
CA TYR A 43 -3.78 -5.90 7.87
C TYR A 43 -3.55 -7.26 8.54
N ARG A 44 -2.34 -7.79 8.34
CA ARG A 44 -1.87 -9.03 8.94
C ARG A 44 -0.47 -8.82 9.49
N PHE A 45 -0.18 -9.38 10.66
CA PHE A 45 1.10 -9.19 11.35
C PHE A 45 1.48 -10.42 12.18
N GLY A 46 2.65 -10.34 12.82
CA GLY A 46 3.22 -11.45 13.58
C GLY A 46 3.72 -12.60 12.70
N TYR A 47 4.33 -13.58 13.35
CA TYR A 47 4.97 -14.72 12.69
C TYR A 47 3.95 -15.46 11.83
N LYS A 48 4.31 -15.63 10.54
CA LYS A 48 3.45 -16.24 9.51
C LYS A 48 2.10 -15.55 9.32
N ALA A 49 2.03 -14.23 9.55
CA ALA A 49 0.78 -13.47 9.41
C ALA A 49 -0.36 -14.03 10.27
N SER A 50 -0.02 -14.52 11.47
CA SER A 50 -0.94 -15.18 12.39
C SER A 50 -1.87 -14.21 13.11
N GLY A 51 -1.50 -12.93 13.22
CA GLY A 51 -2.34 -11.87 13.77
C GLY A 51 -3.10 -11.10 12.70
N ASP A 52 -4.32 -10.70 13.00
CA ASP A 52 -5.17 -9.85 12.16
C ASP A 52 -5.63 -8.55 12.84
N ALA A 53 -6.44 -7.75 12.15
CA ALA A 53 -6.92 -6.47 12.68
C ALA A 53 -7.65 -6.59 14.03
N SER A 54 -8.34 -7.70 14.31
CA SER A 54 -9.01 -7.94 15.58
C SER A 54 -8.02 -8.24 16.70
N ASP A 55 -7.02 -9.09 16.42
CA ASP A 55 -5.91 -9.36 17.34
C ASP A 55 -5.15 -8.07 17.69
N LEU A 56 -4.93 -7.20 16.69
CA LEU A 56 -4.26 -5.92 16.88
C LEU A 56 -5.01 -5.03 17.87
N VAL A 57 -6.34 -4.91 17.72
CA VAL A 57 -7.16 -4.10 18.64
C VAL A 57 -7.11 -4.66 20.05
N GLN A 58 -7.28 -5.98 20.20
CA GLN A 58 -7.23 -6.64 21.50
C GLN A 58 -5.88 -6.42 22.18
N LEU A 59 -4.79 -6.79 21.51
CA LEU A 59 -3.44 -6.69 22.06
C LEU A 59 -3.07 -5.23 22.33
N CYS A 60 -3.42 -4.28 21.46
CA CYS A 60 -3.20 -2.87 21.74
C CYS A 60 -3.86 -2.44 23.05
N GLY A 61 -5.11 -2.85 23.30
CA GLY A 61 -5.81 -2.57 24.56
C GLY A 61 -5.08 -3.12 25.79
N GLU A 62 -4.54 -4.34 25.70
CA GLU A 62 -3.76 -4.97 26.78
C GLU A 62 -2.47 -4.21 27.12
N TYR A 63 -1.88 -3.51 26.14
CA TYR A 63 -0.65 -2.71 26.31
C TYR A 63 -0.92 -1.19 26.44
N GLY A 64 -2.18 -0.78 26.63
CA GLY A 64 -2.55 0.64 26.78
C GLY A 64 -2.46 1.48 25.51
N LEU A 65 -2.39 0.84 24.35
CA LEU A 65 -2.36 1.47 23.03
C LEU A 65 -3.77 1.68 22.49
N LYS A 66 -4.00 2.77 21.76
CA LYS A 66 -5.22 2.93 20.96
C LYS A 66 -5.05 2.26 19.60
N ALA A 67 -6.06 1.55 19.11
CA ALA A 67 -6.03 0.95 17.77
C ALA A 67 -7.24 1.43 16.96
N TYR A 68 -6.99 1.86 15.72
CA TYR A 68 -8.03 2.29 14.79
C TYR A 68 -7.92 1.48 13.50
N ILE A 69 -8.94 0.69 13.21
CA ILE A 69 -9.03 -0.08 11.98
C ILE A 69 -9.83 0.72 10.95
N VAL A 70 -9.22 0.95 9.80
CA VAL A 70 -9.79 1.72 8.70
C VAL A 70 -10.33 0.77 7.63
N ASP A 71 -11.58 1.01 7.23
CA ASP A 71 -12.22 0.27 6.16
C ASP A 71 -11.53 0.47 4.81
N PRO A 72 -11.58 -0.52 3.92
CA PRO A 72 -11.01 -0.39 2.60
C PRO A 72 -11.72 0.69 1.78
N VAL A 73 -10.93 1.46 1.04
CA VAL A 73 -11.47 2.43 0.08
C VAL A 73 -12.01 1.68 -1.12
N MET A 74 -13.30 1.82 -1.39
CA MET A 74 -13.96 1.16 -2.52
C MET A 74 -13.73 1.94 -3.81
N ASP A 75 -13.50 1.20 -4.90
CA ASP A 75 -13.35 1.81 -6.20
C ASP A 75 -14.70 2.22 -6.79
N LYS A 76 -14.85 3.52 -7.05
CA LYS A 76 -16.11 4.10 -7.53
C LYS A 76 -16.40 3.80 -8.99
N PHE A 77 -15.40 3.33 -9.74
CA PHE A 77 -15.52 3.07 -11.18
C PHE A 77 -15.78 1.59 -11.50
N ASP A 78 -15.59 0.69 -10.54
CA ASP A 78 -15.88 -0.73 -10.67
C ASP A 78 -17.31 -1.04 -10.22
N ARG A 79 -18.27 -0.78 -11.13
CA ARG A 79 -19.69 -1.07 -10.91
C ARG A 79 -20.02 -2.58 -10.88
N SER A 80 -19.09 -3.44 -11.29
CA SER A 80 -19.32 -4.90 -11.32
C SER A 80 -19.47 -5.51 -9.91
N SER A 81 -18.92 -4.83 -8.89
CA SER A 81 -18.94 -5.26 -7.49
C SER A 81 -20.26 -4.96 -6.76
N LEU A 82 -21.15 -4.14 -7.33
CA LEU A 82 -22.46 -3.78 -6.74
C LEU A 82 -23.61 -4.65 -7.23
N GLU A 83 -23.48 -5.29 -8.40
CA GLU A 83 -24.60 -5.96 -9.09
C GLU A 83 -24.49 -7.49 -9.15
N GLN A 84 -23.36 -8.09 -8.73
CA GLN A 84 -23.23 -9.54 -8.66
C GLN A 84 -22.86 -9.97 -7.25
N GLY A 85 -23.82 -10.59 -6.55
CA GLY A 85 -23.54 -11.47 -5.42
C GLY A 85 -22.66 -12.62 -5.91
N ASN A 86 -21.34 -12.42 -5.90
CA ASN A 86 -20.43 -13.29 -6.63
C ASN A 86 -20.04 -14.50 -5.76
N THR A 87 -20.75 -15.60 -5.96
CA THR A 87 -20.31 -16.95 -5.62
C THR A 87 -19.21 -17.37 -6.59
N GLY A 88 -17.95 -17.20 -6.19
CA GLY A 88 -16.81 -17.93 -6.76
C GLY A 88 -15.90 -17.13 -7.71
N THR A 89 -14.91 -16.45 -7.15
CA THR A 89 -13.46 -16.60 -7.42
C THR A 89 -12.73 -15.45 -6.68
N ASP A 90 -11.84 -15.81 -5.75
CA ASP A 90 -11.10 -14.92 -4.85
C ASP A 90 -11.93 -13.87 -4.07
N LEU A 91 -12.31 -14.21 -2.83
CA LEU A 91 -12.86 -13.31 -1.79
C LEU A 91 -12.03 -12.02 -1.51
N ARG A 92 -10.91 -11.79 -2.22
CA ARG A 92 -9.87 -10.81 -1.91
C ARG A 92 -10.00 -9.47 -2.64
N GLU A 93 -10.69 -9.41 -3.78
CA GLU A 93 -10.86 -8.16 -4.53
C GLU A 93 -12.35 -7.81 -4.64
N LYS A 94 -12.95 -7.38 -3.52
CA LYS A 94 -14.34 -6.88 -3.45
C LYS A 94 -14.55 -5.52 -4.19
N GLY A 95 -13.76 -5.22 -5.22
CA GLY A 95 -13.77 -3.90 -5.86
C GLY A 95 -13.11 -2.79 -5.02
N GLN A 96 -12.26 -3.14 -4.05
CA GLN A 96 -11.49 -2.15 -3.29
C GLN A 96 -10.31 -1.61 -4.10
N VAL A 97 -9.95 -0.35 -3.90
CA VAL A 97 -8.71 0.23 -4.42
C VAL A 97 -7.52 -0.51 -3.81
N SER A 98 -6.67 -1.09 -4.66
CA SER A 98 -5.52 -1.88 -4.21
C SER A 98 -4.30 -1.68 -5.12
N SER A 99 -3.11 -1.88 -4.56
CA SER A 99 -1.87 -1.87 -5.34
C SER A 99 -1.88 -2.92 -6.45
N THR A 100 -2.54 -4.07 -6.24
CA THR A 100 -2.68 -5.09 -7.28
C THR A 100 -3.45 -4.57 -8.49
N LEU A 101 -4.57 -3.88 -8.26
CA LEU A 101 -5.34 -3.28 -9.36
C LEU A 101 -4.56 -2.18 -10.08
N VAL A 102 -3.82 -1.34 -9.34
CA VAL A 102 -2.94 -0.32 -9.94
C VAL A 102 -1.89 -0.96 -10.84
N ARG A 103 -1.21 -2.01 -10.37
CA ARG A 103 -0.19 -2.73 -11.16
C ARG A 103 -0.79 -3.41 -12.39
N LYS A 104 -1.97 -4.01 -12.28
CA LYS A 104 -2.72 -4.59 -13.42
C LYS A 104 -3.06 -3.52 -14.46
N ALA A 105 -3.57 -2.35 -14.02
CA ALA A 105 -3.90 -1.24 -14.90
C ALA A 105 -2.67 -0.65 -15.60
N LEU A 106 -1.54 -0.50 -14.89
CA LEU A 106 -0.26 -0.11 -15.49
C LEU A 106 0.20 -1.11 -16.55
N ALA A 107 0.16 -2.40 -16.24
CA ALA A 107 0.54 -3.47 -17.19
C ALA A 107 -0.37 -3.51 -18.44
N ALA A 108 -1.62 -3.09 -18.31
CA ALA A 108 -2.54 -2.93 -19.43
C ALA A 108 -2.34 -1.62 -20.23
N GLY A 109 -1.55 -0.67 -19.71
CA GLY A 109 -1.39 0.67 -20.30
C GLY A 109 -2.59 1.60 -20.05
N ASN A 110 -3.50 1.26 -19.14
CA ASN A 110 -4.68 2.07 -18.88
C ASN A 110 -4.37 3.19 -17.86
N ILE A 111 -3.70 4.24 -18.31
CA ILE A 111 -3.27 5.36 -17.45
C ILE A 111 -4.45 6.07 -16.79
N LYS A 112 -5.52 6.34 -17.53
CA LYS A 112 -6.74 6.97 -16.98
C LYS A 112 -7.26 6.21 -15.76
N ARG A 113 -7.25 4.87 -15.84
CA ARG A 113 -7.66 4.02 -14.72
C ARG A 113 -6.68 4.05 -13.55
N VAL A 114 -5.38 4.09 -13.82
CA VAL A 114 -4.34 4.26 -12.79
C VAL A 114 -4.56 5.57 -12.02
N GLU A 115 -4.84 6.67 -12.72
CA GLU A 115 -5.08 7.97 -12.09
C GLU A 115 -6.34 7.97 -11.23
N GLN A 116 -7.41 7.31 -11.68
CA GLN A 116 -8.64 7.13 -10.90
C GLN A 116 -8.38 6.35 -9.61
N LEU A 117 -7.60 5.26 -9.66
CA LEU A 117 -7.24 4.45 -8.49
C LEU A 117 -6.30 5.19 -7.54
N LEU A 118 -5.34 5.98 -8.06
CA LEU A 118 -4.38 6.73 -7.24
C LEU A 118 -4.93 8.06 -6.71
N GLY A 119 -6.01 8.58 -7.30
CA GLY A 119 -6.53 9.92 -7.02
C GLY A 119 -5.61 11.06 -7.49
N ARG A 120 -4.64 10.76 -8.36
CA ARG A 120 -3.64 11.73 -8.87
C ARG A 120 -3.00 11.23 -10.15
N LYS A 121 -2.35 12.13 -10.89
CA LYS A 121 -1.53 11.77 -12.06
C LYS A 121 -0.42 10.79 -11.67
N HIS A 122 -0.25 9.75 -12.48
CA HIS A 122 0.85 8.80 -12.31
C HIS A 122 2.19 9.51 -12.59
N ARG A 123 3.22 9.17 -11.82
CA ARG A 123 4.57 9.73 -11.98
C ARG A 123 5.54 8.58 -12.17
N LEU A 124 6.33 8.66 -13.23
CA LEU A 124 7.48 7.78 -13.44
C LEU A 124 8.68 8.39 -12.72
N VAL A 125 9.39 7.58 -11.96
CA VAL A 125 10.60 7.98 -11.25
C VAL A 125 11.78 7.27 -11.90
N LEU A 126 12.80 8.03 -12.27
CA LEU A 126 13.98 7.54 -12.99
C LEU A 126 15.23 7.94 -12.21
N THR A 127 16.26 7.09 -12.23
CA THR A 127 17.62 7.54 -11.94
C THR A 127 18.13 8.34 -13.13
N THR A 128 18.91 9.38 -12.85
CA THR A 128 19.55 10.19 -13.90
C THR A 128 20.77 9.50 -14.50
N ASP A 129 21.17 8.35 -13.94
CA ASP A 129 22.29 7.56 -14.43
C ASP A 129 21.98 7.07 -15.86
N ASN A 130 22.85 7.44 -16.80
CA ASN A 130 22.73 7.12 -18.22
C ASN A 130 21.50 7.74 -18.93
N CYS A 131 20.95 8.85 -18.41
CA CYS A 131 19.92 9.61 -19.11
C CYS A 131 20.52 10.58 -20.15
N ILE A 132 19.94 10.60 -21.36
CA ILE A 132 20.25 11.61 -22.38
C ILE A 132 19.12 12.64 -22.38
N VAL A 133 19.42 13.86 -21.94
CA VAL A 133 18.47 14.98 -21.97
C VAL A 133 18.66 15.79 -23.25
N ARG A 134 17.60 15.93 -24.05
CA ARG A 134 17.57 16.73 -25.29
C ARG A 134 16.42 17.72 -25.26
N LYS A 135 16.68 19.00 -25.03
CA LYS A 135 15.66 20.07 -24.92
C LYS A 135 14.53 19.66 -23.96
N ASN A 136 13.37 19.24 -24.49
CA ASN A 136 12.18 18.83 -23.73
C ASN A 136 11.98 17.30 -23.68
N THR A 137 12.97 16.52 -24.12
CA THR A 137 12.90 15.06 -24.18
C THR A 137 13.98 14.44 -23.30
N ILE A 138 13.59 13.53 -22.42
CA ILE A 138 14.51 12.69 -21.67
C ILE A 138 14.46 11.28 -22.27
N VAL A 139 15.60 10.77 -22.70
CA VAL A 139 15.75 9.39 -23.17
C VAL A 139 16.52 8.61 -22.12
N SER A 140 15.94 7.52 -21.63
CA SER A 140 16.54 6.69 -20.60
C SER A 140 16.24 5.22 -20.85
N GLY A 141 17.16 4.36 -20.42
CA GLY A 141 16.95 2.92 -20.46
C GLY A 141 15.89 2.48 -19.46
N ARG A 142 15.18 1.38 -19.75
CA ARG A 142 14.19 0.82 -18.83
C ARG A 142 14.75 0.45 -17.46
N LEU A 143 16.05 0.15 -17.38
CA LEU A 143 16.72 -0.19 -16.13
C LEU A 143 16.88 1.01 -15.18
N SER A 144 16.79 2.24 -15.69
CA SER A 144 16.84 3.45 -14.87
C SER A 144 15.51 3.75 -14.17
N VAL A 145 14.44 2.98 -14.43
CA VAL A 145 13.12 3.20 -13.84
C VAL A 145 13.04 2.63 -12.43
N LEU A 146 12.66 3.45 -11.44
CA LEU A 146 12.58 3.10 -10.01
C LEU A 146 11.20 2.59 -9.55
N ASN A 147 10.17 2.74 -10.38
CA ASN A 147 8.83 2.23 -10.13
C ASN A 147 8.26 1.52 -11.37
N GLN A 148 7.17 0.77 -11.24
CA GLN A 148 6.62 0.03 -12.38
C GLN A 148 6.19 0.98 -13.51
N PRO A 149 6.79 0.90 -14.73
CA PRO A 149 6.33 1.67 -15.87
C PRO A 149 5.01 1.11 -16.42
N PRO A 150 4.22 1.93 -17.13
CA PRO A 150 3.10 1.40 -17.90
C PRO A 150 3.58 0.51 -19.05
N ARG A 151 2.63 -0.19 -19.68
CA ARG A 151 2.85 -0.90 -20.95
C ARG A 151 3.56 0.01 -21.96
N GLU A 152 4.35 -0.56 -22.87
CA GLU A 152 4.94 0.22 -23.95
C GLU A 152 3.87 0.93 -24.77
N GLY A 153 4.07 2.21 -25.03
CA GLY A 153 3.12 3.08 -25.70
C GLY A 153 3.45 4.55 -25.52
N GLN A 154 2.67 5.40 -26.18
CA GLN A 154 2.72 6.85 -26.03
C GLN A 154 1.52 7.30 -25.19
N TYR A 155 1.78 8.12 -24.18
CA TYR A 155 0.79 8.58 -23.21
C TYR A 155 0.83 10.11 -23.13
N GLY A 156 -0.33 10.75 -22.91
CA GLY A 156 -0.49 12.20 -22.81
C GLY A 156 -1.36 12.61 -21.62
#